data_AF-A0A7X0EVS9-F1
#
_entry.id   AF-A0A7X0EVS9-F1
#
_cell.length_a   1.000
_cell.length_b   1.000
_cell.length_c   1.000
_cell.angle_alpha   90.00
_cell.angle_beta   90.00
_cell.angle_gamma   90.00
#
_symmetry.space_group_name_H-M   'P 1'
#
loop_
_entity.id
_entity.type
_entity.pdbx_description
1 polymer ?
#
loop_
_entity_poly.entity_id
_entity_poly.type
_entity_poly.pdbx_seq_one_letter_code
_entity_poly.pdbx_strand_id
1 'polypeptide(L)'
;MCNTTEGSGQWVESITASLTYNSRFYGHFQVYGTGFSWNSHTQSWGHPATWKRTIRRALPTGTLVCVAAWEHVNGRFVQRGNACNKIK
;
A
#
# COMPACT_ATOMS: atom_id res chain seq x y z
N MET A 1 2.80 -3.41 -9.66
CA MET A 1 2.87 -3.04 -8.23
C MET A 1 2.70 -4.30 -7.41
N CYS A 2 3.39 -4.40 -6.27
CA CYS A 2 3.23 -5.51 -5.34
C CYS A 2 2.85 -4.97 -3.95
N ASN A 3 2.08 -5.76 -3.22
CA ASN A 3 1.74 -5.54 -1.82
C ASN A 3 2.18 -6.79 -1.04
N THR A 4 2.96 -6.59 0.01
CA THR A 4 3.39 -7.65 0.92
C THR A 4 2.88 -7.31 2.31
N THR A 5 2.18 -8.25 2.94
CA THR A 5 1.73 -8.13 4.33
C THR A 5 2.60 -9.03 5.20
N GLU A 6 3.29 -8.44 6.17
CA GLU A 6 4.11 -9.15 7.15
C GLU A 6 3.31 -9.33 8.44
N GLY A 7 3.23 -10.57 8.93
CA GLY A 7 2.40 -10.91 10.08
C GLY A 7 2.39 -12.41 10.38
N SER A 8 1.75 -12.79 11.49
CA SER A 8 1.55 -14.19 11.88
C SER A 8 0.09 -14.40 12.28
N GLY A 9 -0.57 -15.37 11.64
CA GLY A 9 -2.02 -15.56 11.76
C GLY A 9 -2.78 -14.25 11.46
N GLN A 10 -3.64 -13.84 12.40
CA GLN A 10 -4.41 -12.60 12.32
C GLN A 10 -3.60 -11.35 12.65
N TRP A 11 -2.40 -11.48 13.21
CA TRP A 11 -1.57 -10.33 13.57
C TRP A 11 -0.87 -9.77 12.33
N VAL A 12 -1.14 -8.50 12.01
CA VAL A 12 -0.42 -7.77 10.96
C VAL A 12 0.56 -6.80 11.59
N GLU A 13 1.84 -7.05 11.37
CA GLU A 13 2.93 -6.18 11.85
C GLU A 13 3.06 -4.98 10.93
N SER A 14 3.18 -5.24 9.62
CA SER A 14 3.36 -4.18 8.63
C SER A 14 2.87 -4.56 7.24
N ILE A 15 2.64 -3.53 6.44
CA ILE A 15 2.36 -3.64 5.01
C ILE A 15 3.45 -2.91 4.25
N THR A 16 3.96 -3.56 3.22
CA THR A 16 4.94 -2.99 2.31
C THR A 16 4.36 -2.94 0.92
N ALA A 17 4.44 -1.79 0.27
CA ALA A 17 4.11 -1.60 -1.13
C ALA A 17 5.38 -1.33 -1.94
N SER A 18 5.46 -1.93 -3.13
CA SER A 18 6.56 -1.69 -4.06
C SER A 18 6.04 -1.49 -5.48
N LEU A 19 6.79 -0.69 -6.24
CA LEU A 19 6.52 -0.47 -7.65
C LEU A 19 7.11 -1.60 -8.50
N THR A 20 6.53 -1.81 -9.68
CA THR A 20 7.11 -2.68 -10.71
C THR A 20 8.45 -2.13 -11.21
N TYR A 21 9.28 -3.01 -11.78
CA TYR A 21 10.59 -2.64 -12.31
C TYR A 21 10.50 -1.44 -13.26
N ASN A 22 11.48 -0.53 -13.19
CA ASN A 22 11.55 0.73 -13.96
C ASN A 22 10.32 1.65 -13.87
N SER A 23 9.43 1.45 -12.90
CA SER A 23 8.27 2.31 -12.69
C SER A 23 8.63 3.45 -11.73
N ARG A 24 8.21 4.67 -12.06
CA ARG A 24 8.31 5.86 -11.21
C ARG A 24 7.07 6.73 -11.35
N PHE A 25 6.69 7.42 -10.29
CA PHE A 25 5.59 8.38 -10.29
C PHE A 25 5.76 9.41 -9.17
N TYR A 26 5.20 10.61 -9.34
CA TYR A 26 5.07 11.59 -8.25
C TYR A 26 3.67 11.50 -7.66
N GLY A 27 3.56 11.26 -6.36
CA GLY A 27 2.27 11.02 -5.74
C GLY A 27 2.38 10.38 -4.37
N HIS A 28 1.35 9.63 -3.96
CA HIS A 28 1.32 8.93 -2.68
C HIS A 28 0.78 7.51 -2.83
N PHE A 29 1.06 6.69 -1.83
CA PHE A 29 0.39 5.42 -1.63
C PHE A 29 -0.75 5.57 -0.62
N GLN A 30 -1.82 4.81 -0.83
CA GLN A 30 -2.92 4.67 0.11
C GLN A 30 -3.02 3.20 0.53
N VAL A 31 -2.83 2.91 1.81
CA VAL A 31 -3.19 1.62 2.42
C VAL A 31 -4.61 1.72 2.96
N TYR A 32 -5.45 0.74 2.67
CA TYR A 32 -6.82 0.70 3.17
C TYR A 32 -7.30 -0.73 3.39
N GLY A 33 -8.24 -0.88 4.31
CA GLY A 33 -8.87 -2.15 4.68
C GLY A 33 -10.04 -1.92 5.61
N THR A 34 -10.59 -3.00 6.19
CA THR A 34 -11.74 -2.90 7.09
C THR A 34 -11.39 -2.08 8.34
N GLY A 35 -11.95 -0.86 8.42
CA GLY A 35 -11.79 0.04 9.56
C GLY A 35 -10.49 0.85 9.58
N PHE A 36 -9.76 0.95 8.45
CA PHE A 36 -8.62 1.86 8.35
C PHE A 36 -8.36 2.35 6.92
N SER A 37 -7.82 3.56 6.82
CA SER A 37 -7.25 4.11 5.60
C SER A 37 -6.14 5.09 5.95
N TRP A 38 -4.98 4.95 5.32
CA TRP A 38 -3.81 5.81 5.55
C TRP A 38 -3.12 6.14 4.23
N ASN A 39 -2.75 7.41 4.10
CA ASN A 39 -1.93 7.88 2.98
C ASN A 39 -0.48 8.03 3.42
N SER A 40 0.45 7.74 2.52
CA SER A 40 1.84 8.18 2.63
C SER A 40 1.92 9.70 2.39
N HIS A 41 3.09 10.28 2.66
CA HIS A 41 3.41 11.60 2.12
C HIS A 41 3.42 11.56 0.58
N THR A 42 3.08 12.70 -0.02
CA THR A 42 3.25 12.91 -1.46
C THR A 42 4.71 13.18 -1.76
N GLN A 43 5.32 12.32 -2.57
CA GLN A 43 6.72 12.46 -2.99
C GLN A 43 6.97 11.70 -4.29
N SER A 44 8.20 11.77 -4.79
CA SER A 44 8.64 10.93 -5.90
C SER A 44 8.89 9.50 -5.41
N TRP A 45 8.22 8.54 -6.04
CA TRP A 45 8.41 7.11 -5.83
C TRP A 45 9.00 6.48 -7.08
N GLY A 46 9.91 5.54 -6.93
CA GLY A 46 10.49 4.80 -8.04
C GLY A 46 11.05 3.48 -7.58
N HIS A 47 10.92 2.43 -8.38
CA HIS A 47 11.58 1.16 -8.08
C HIS A 47 13.11 1.36 -7.91
N PRO A 48 13.76 0.75 -6.90
CA PRO A 48 13.26 -0.27 -5.96
C PRO A 48 12.68 0.29 -4.66
N ALA A 49 12.44 1.60 -4.56
CA ALA A 49 11.90 2.19 -3.33
C ALA A 49 10.57 1.54 -2.94
N THR A 50 10.47 1.19 -1.68
CA THR A 50 9.28 0.62 -1.08
C THR A 50 8.70 1.59 -0.07
N TRP A 51 7.38 1.57 0.05
CA TRP A 51 6.70 2.22 1.17
C TRP A 51 6.31 1.16 2.18
N LYS A 52 6.65 1.37 3.45
CA LYS A 52 6.30 0.48 4.55
C LYS A 52 5.45 1.22 5.58
N ARG A 53 4.34 0.61 5.99
CA ARG A 53 3.50 1.09 7.08
C ARG A 53 3.36 0.01 8.14
N THR A 54 3.82 0.32 9.34
CA THR A 54 3.56 -0.51 10.53
C THR A 54 2.10 -0.35 10.95
N ILE A 55 1.40 -1.47 11.15
CA ILE A 55 0.03 -1.49 11.67
C ILE A 55 0.01 -1.99 13.12
N ARG A 56 0.71 -3.10 13.42
CA ARG A 56 0.78 -3.71 14.77
C ARG A 56 -0.59 -3.94 15.40
N ARG A 57 -1.48 -4.65 14.69
CA ARG A 57 -2.78 -5.05 15.24
C ARG A 57 -3.25 -6.37 14.66
N ALA A 58 -4.19 -7.00 15.36
CA ALA A 58 -4.97 -8.09 14.81
C ALA A 58 -6.00 -7.57 13.79
N LEU A 59 -6.08 -8.25 12.64
CA LEU A 59 -7.12 -8.09 11.64
C LEU A 59 -7.90 -9.40 11.53
N PRO A 60 -9.25 -9.37 11.48
CA PRO A 60 -10.04 -10.58 11.33
C PRO A 60 -9.64 -11.39 10.09
N THR A 61 -9.66 -12.72 10.20
CA THR A 61 -9.48 -13.60 9.05
C THR A 61 -10.46 -13.22 7.93
N GLY A 62 -9.94 -13.14 6.72
CA GLY A 62 -10.70 -12.74 5.54
C GLY A 62 -10.74 -11.24 5.26
N THR A 63 -10.19 -10.41 6.15
CA THR A 63 -10.01 -8.98 5.88
C THR A 63 -9.18 -8.77 4.62
N LEU A 64 -9.66 -7.92 3.71
CA LEU A 64 -8.89 -7.47 2.56
C LEU A 64 -8.11 -6.20 2.93
N VAL A 65 -6.83 -6.23 2.64
CA VAL A 65 -5.89 -5.14 2.85
C VAL A 65 -5.32 -4.76 1.50
N CYS A 66 -5.62 -3.56 1.05
CA CYS A 66 -5.23 -3.06 -0.26
C CYS A 66 -4.24 -1.92 -0.14
N VAL A 67 -3.37 -1.80 -1.15
CA VAL A 67 -2.54 -0.63 -1.36
C VAL A 67 -2.73 -0.12 -2.77
N ALA A 68 -3.13 1.14 -2.89
CA ALA A 68 -3.24 1.85 -4.15
C ALA A 68 -2.10 2.88 -4.30
N ALA A 69 -1.60 3.06 -5.51
CA ALA A 69 -0.69 4.13 -5.87
C ALA A 69 -1.46 5.22 -6.62
N TRP A 70 -1.42 6.45 -6.11
CA TRP A 70 -2.11 7.60 -6.67
C TRP A 70 -1.08 8.63 -7.14
N GLU A 71 -0.97 8.78 -8.45
CA GLU A 71 -0.12 9.78 -9.08
C GLU A 71 -0.82 11.13 -9.17
N HIS A 72 -0.06 12.18 -8.91
CA HIS A 72 -0.50 13.56 -8.99
C HIS A 72 -0.10 14.11 -10.36
N VAL A 73 -1.08 14.27 -11.25
CA VAL A 73 -0.89 14.77 -12.62
C VAL A 73 -1.77 15.99 -12.83
N ASN A 74 -1.17 17.17 -13.06
CA ASN A 74 -1.89 18.42 -13.35
C ASN A 74 -3.04 18.72 -12.35
N GLY A 75 -2.78 18.52 -11.05
CA GLY A 75 -3.77 18.74 -9.99
C GLY A 75 -4.84 17.65 -9.87
N ARG A 76 -4.73 16.54 -10.59
CA ARG A 76 -5.63 15.37 -10.52
C ARG A 76 -4.92 14.16 -9.94
N PHE A 77 -5.69 13.25 -9.36
CA PHE A 77 -5.21 11.95 -8.91
C PHE A 77 -5.51 10.87 -9.95
N VAL A 78 -4.46 10.19 -10.41
CA VAL A 78 -4.54 9.08 -11.36
C VAL A 78 -4.06 7.81 -10.66
N GLN A 79 -4.88 6.77 -10.60
CA GLN A 79 -4.47 5.51 -10.00
C GLN A 79 -3.48 4.79 -10.92
N ARG A 80 -2.29 4.46 -10.41
CA ARG A 80 -1.22 3.77 -11.16
C ARG A 80 -1.08 2.29 -10.84
N GLY A 81 -1.69 1.85 -9.75
CA GLY A 81 -1.69 0.46 -9.35
C GLY A 81 -2.55 0.25 -8.12
N ASN A 82 -3.07 -0.96 -7.98
CA ASN A 82 -3.78 -1.41 -6.78
C ASN A 82 -3.43 -2.88 -6.55
N ALA A 83 -3.04 -3.22 -5.33
CA ALA A 83 -2.71 -4.59 -4.95
C ALA A 83 -3.32 -4.92 -3.60
N CYS A 84 -4.08 -6.00 -3.53
CA CYS A 84 -4.82 -6.43 -2.35
C CYS A 84 -4.37 -7.80 -1.87
N ASN A 85 -4.23 -7.95 -0.56
CA ASN A 85 -3.98 -9.23 0.11
C ASN A 85 -5.10 -9.52 1.09
N LYS A 86 -5.50 -10.79 1.16
CA LYS A 86 -6.48 -11.28 2.13
C LYS A 86 -5.74 -11.87 3.33
N ILE A 87 -6.09 -11.43 4.54
CA ILE A 87 -5.58 -12.00 5.79
C ILE A 87 -6.13 -13.42 5.94
N LYS A 88 -5.25 -14.38 6.19
CA LYS A 88 -5.59 -15.80 6.37
C LYS A 88 -5.54 -16.14 7.86
#